data_AF-A0ABD5T0S4-F1
#
_entry.id   AF-A0ABD5T0S4-F1
#
_cell.length_a   1.000
_cell.length_b   1.000
_cell.length_c   1.000
_cell.angle_alpha   90.00
_cell.angle_beta   90.00
_cell.angle_gamma   90.00
#
_symmetry.space_group_name_H-M   'P 1'
#
loop_
_entity.id
_entity.type
_entity.pdbx_description
1 polymer ?
#
loop_
_entity_poly.entity_id
_entity_poly.type
_entity_poly.pdbx_seq_one_letter_code
_entity_poly.pdbx_strand_id
1 'polypeptide(L)'
;LEAAMRDAGSSAVESDVASAYAALTDEETGSADRMRKRRDLEQAGIDVDAVLDDFVTHQAVHTYLTSYREAELPDRSEGRVDRKLETLERLQGRTAAVTESTVESLVEAGELTDHDYELLIDVRAICPDCGSDYAVSDLLRSGGCDCGEP
;
A
#
# COMPACT_ATOMS: atom_id res chain seq x y z
N LEU A 1 -0.15 -12.66 20.08
CA LEU A 1 0.33 -13.55 18.99
C LEU A 1 1.84 -13.80 19.04
N GLU A 2 2.72 -12.81 18.81
CA GLU A 2 4.19 -13.03 18.83
C GLU A 2 4.68 -13.63 20.15
N ALA A 3 4.21 -13.12 21.29
CA ALA A 3 4.53 -13.68 22.61
C ALA A 3 4.09 -15.15 22.74
N ALA A 4 2.89 -15.50 22.26
CA ALA A 4 2.41 -16.88 22.27
C ALA A 4 3.25 -17.80 21.37
N MET A 5 3.71 -17.30 20.21
CA MET A 5 4.60 -18.05 19.33
C MET A 5 5.98 -18.28 19.97
N ARG A 6 6.53 -17.27 20.67
CA ARG A 6 7.79 -17.37 21.40
C ARG A 6 7.70 -18.35 22.58
N ASP A 7 6.64 -18.26 23.38
CA ASP A 7 6.42 -19.16 24.52
C ASP A 7 6.21 -20.61 24.10
N ALA A 8 5.63 -20.84 22.91
CA ALA A 8 5.49 -22.16 22.31
C ALA A 8 6.80 -22.72 21.70
N GLY A 9 7.93 -21.98 21.83
CA GLY A 9 9.23 -22.42 21.33
C GLY A 9 9.41 -22.27 19.82
N SER A 10 8.52 -21.53 19.15
CA SER A 10 8.65 -21.19 17.73
C SER A 10 9.49 -19.92 17.58
N SER A 11 10.53 -19.97 16.74
CA SER A 11 11.28 -18.77 16.36
C SER A 11 10.45 -17.98 15.35
N ALA A 12 9.53 -17.15 15.84
CA ALA A 12 8.69 -16.32 14.98
C ALA A 12 9.52 -15.21 14.33
N VAL A 13 9.64 -15.23 13.00
CA VAL A 13 10.09 -14.07 12.23
C VAL A 13 8.92 -13.07 12.17
N GLU A 14 9.18 -11.76 12.15
CA GLU A 14 8.11 -10.74 12.05
C GLU A 14 7.13 -10.99 10.89
N SER A 15 7.66 -11.47 9.76
CA SER A 15 6.87 -11.88 8.59
C SER A 15 5.88 -13.03 8.89
N ASP A 16 6.25 -13.96 9.75
CA ASP A 16 5.40 -15.10 10.12
C ASP A 16 4.25 -14.65 11.03
N VAL A 17 4.52 -13.70 11.93
CA VAL A 17 3.52 -13.10 12.83
C VAL A 17 2.51 -12.28 12.05
N ALA A 18 2.97 -11.43 11.13
CA ALA A 18 2.10 -10.60 10.30
C ALA A 18 1.20 -11.46 9.40
N SER A 19 1.77 -12.51 8.78
CA SER A 19 1.01 -13.47 7.98
C SER A 19 -0.02 -14.25 8.82
N ALA A 20 0.35 -14.69 10.02
CA ALA A 20 -0.55 -15.36 10.94
C ALA A 20 -1.69 -14.45 11.42
N TYR A 21 -1.39 -13.20 11.76
CA TYR A 21 -2.39 -12.21 12.13
C TYR A 21 -3.38 -11.98 10.99
N ALA A 22 -2.88 -11.64 9.79
CA ALA A 22 -3.72 -11.39 8.62
C ALA A 22 -4.64 -12.58 8.31
N ALA A 23 -4.10 -13.81 8.26
CA ALA A 23 -4.90 -14.99 7.97
C ALA A 23 -6.02 -15.26 9.00
N LEU A 24 -5.81 -14.86 10.27
CA LEU A 24 -6.75 -15.07 11.36
C LEU A 24 -7.79 -13.96 11.50
N THR A 25 -7.44 -12.70 11.19
CA THR A 25 -8.31 -11.54 11.44
C THR A 25 -8.92 -10.95 10.17
N ASP A 26 -8.33 -11.17 9.00
CA ASP A 26 -8.83 -10.61 7.75
C ASP A 26 -10.08 -11.35 7.27
N GLU A 27 -11.18 -10.62 7.13
CA GLU A 27 -12.48 -11.12 6.66
C GLU A 27 -12.44 -11.54 5.18
N GLU A 28 -11.51 -10.99 4.39
CA GLU A 28 -11.30 -11.31 2.97
C GLU A 28 -10.46 -12.59 2.79
N THR A 29 -9.79 -13.07 3.84
CA THR A 29 -9.05 -14.35 3.77
C THR A 29 -10.04 -15.51 3.66
N GLY A 30 -9.84 -16.32 2.61
CA GLY A 30 -10.66 -17.51 2.37
C GLY A 30 -10.66 -18.47 3.57
N SER A 31 -11.84 -19.01 3.91
CA SER A 31 -12.05 -19.92 5.05
C SER A 31 -11.07 -21.11 5.08
N ALA A 32 -10.64 -21.61 3.92
CA ALA A 32 -9.67 -22.69 3.80
C ALA A 32 -8.26 -22.30 4.26
N ASP A 33 -7.80 -21.08 3.95
CA ASP A 33 -6.49 -20.57 4.34
C ASP A 33 -6.45 -20.24 5.83
N ARG A 34 -7.52 -19.65 6.35
CA ARG A 34 -7.69 -19.43 7.79
C ARG A 34 -7.63 -20.75 8.57
N MET A 35 -8.32 -21.78 8.10
CA MET A 35 -8.32 -23.10 8.75
C MET A 35 -6.95 -23.80 8.67
N ARG A 36 -6.23 -23.68 7.54
CA ARG A 36 -4.85 -24.19 7.43
C ARG A 36 -3.94 -23.51 8.44
N LYS A 37 -3.91 -22.18 8.44
CA LYS A 37 -3.04 -21.42 9.35
C LYS A 37 -3.36 -21.68 10.82
N ARG A 38 -4.65 -21.81 11.16
CA ARG A 38 -5.09 -22.19 12.50
C ARG A 38 -4.54 -23.55 12.92
N ARG A 39 -4.64 -24.58 12.07
CA ARG A 39 -4.08 -25.90 12.36
C ARG A 39 -2.56 -25.87 12.52
N ASP A 40 -1.86 -25.09 11.69
CA ASP A 40 -0.40 -24.96 11.78
C ASP A 40 0.02 -24.37 13.13
N LEU A 41 -0.71 -23.37 13.63
CA LEU A 41 -0.47 -22.74 14.93
C LEU A 41 -0.83 -23.66 16.10
N GLU A 42 -1.97 -24.35 16.04
CA GLU A 42 -2.37 -25.34 17.05
C GLU A 42 -1.35 -26.48 17.13
N GLN A 43 -0.81 -26.93 16.00
CA GLN A 43 0.23 -27.97 15.94
C GLN A 43 1.58 -27.48 16.49
N ALA A 44 1.84 -26.17 16.41
CA ALA A 44 2.97 -25.52 17.08
C ALA A 44 2.74 -25.29 18.59
N GLY A 45 1.60 -25.73 19.15
CA GLY A 45 1.30 -25.61 20.58
C GLY A 45 0.64 -24.28 20.99
N ILE A 46 0.13 -23.51 20.03
CA ILE A 46 -0.49 -22.21 20.28
C ILE A 46 -2.01 -22.38 20.38
N ASP A 47 -2.59 -21.90 21.49
CA ASP A 47 -4.04 -21.79 21.65
C ASP A 47 -4.55 -20.59 20.83
N VAL A 48 -5.11 -20.87 19.65
CA VAL A 48 -5.55 -19.84 18.72
C VAL A 48 -6.78 -19.09 19.24
N ASP A 49 -7.67 -19.74 19.99
CA ASP A 49 -8.85 -19.08 20.54
C ASP A 49 -8.46 -18.07 21.63
N ALA A 50 -7.55 -18.47 22.53
CA ALA A 50 -7.02 -17.55 23.54
C ALA A 50 -6.31 -16.34 22.91
N VAL A 51 -5.56 -16.55 21.82
CA VAL A 51 -4.88 -15.46 21.10
C VAL A 51 -5.87 -14.54 20.39
N LEU A 52 -6.98 -15.07 19.87
CA LEU A 52 -8.03 -14.27 19.24
C LEU A 52 -8.81 -13.43 20.26
N ASP A 53 -9.06 -13.96 21.46
CA ASP A 53 -9.70 -13.21 22.55
C ASP A 53 -8.85 -12.03 23.04
N ASP A 54 -7.53 -12.13 22.96
CA ASP A 54 -6.59 -11.04 23.26
C ASP A 54 -6.58 -9.94 22.19
N PHE A 55 -7.18 -10.17 21.01
CA PHE A 55 -7.20 -9.16 19.95
C PHE A 55 -8.24 -8.08 20.23
N VAL A 56 -7.73 -6.85 20.31
CA VAL A 56 -8.58 -5.66 20.39
C VAL A 56 -9.14 -5.36 19.00
N THR A 57 -10.46 -5.23 18.90
CA THR A 57 -11.10 -4.88 17.64
C THR A 57 -10.68 -3.50 17.17
N HIS A 58 -10.69 -3.29 15.84
CA HIS A 58 -10.42 -1.97 15.27
C HIS A 58 -11.36 -0.89 15.85
N GLN A 59 -12.64 -1.24 16.10
CA GLN A 59 -13.60 -0.33 16.73
C GLN A 59 -13.21 0.04 18.17
N ALA A 60 -12.67 -0.90 18.94
CA ALA A 60 -12.20 -0.62 20.30
C ALA A 60 -10.96 0.28 20.29
N VAL A 61 -10.01 0.06 19.38
CA VAL A 61 -8.86 0.96 19.17
C VAL A 61 -9.32 2.35 18.74
N HIS A 62 -10.24 2.43 17.76
CA HIS A 62 -10.79 3.69 17.28
C HIS A 62 -11.50 4.48 18.39
N THR A 63 -12.34 3.80 19.19
CA THR A 63 -13.04 4.41 20.33
C THR A 63 -12.06 4.89 21.39
N TYR A 64 -11.04 4.09 21.71
CA TYR A 64 -10.00 4.50 22.65
C TYR A 64 -9.25 5.76 22.20
N LEU A 65 -8.78 5.76 20.95
CA LEU A 65 -8.03 6.88 20.38
C LEU A 65 -8.89 8.15 20.31
N THR A 66 -10.11 8.07 19.80
CA THR A 66 -10.97 9.25 19.60
C THR A 66 -11.62 9.73 20.90
N SER A 67 -12.10 8.82 21.77
CA SER A 67 -12.93 9.16 22.93
C SER A 67 -12.15 9.32 24.24
N TYR A 68 -10.98 8.70 24.37
CA TYR A 68 -10.18 8.75 25.61
C TYR A 68 -8.81 9.40 25.42
N ARG A 69 -8.28 9.41 24.19
CA ARG A 69 -7.02 10.09 23.85
C ARG A 69 -7.23 11.35 23.04
N GLU A 70 -8.48 11.72 22.75
CA GLU A 70 -8.86 12.91 21.97
C GLU A 70 -8.09 12.99 20.65
N ALA A 71 -7.69 11.84 20.09
CA ALA A 71 -6.97 11.78 18.84
C ALA A 71 -7.95 12.10 17.72
N GLU A 72 -7.67 13.18 16.99
CA GLU A 72 -8.42 13.55 15.81
C GLU A 72 -7.83 12.82 14.60
N LEU A 73 -8.69 12.23 13.76
CA LEU A 73 -8.24 11.83 12.45
C LEU A 73 -7.86 13.13 11.71
N PRO A 74 -6.67 13.19 11.07
CA PRO A 74 -6.30 14.37 10.30
C PRO A 74 -7.39 14.66 9.27
N ASP A 75 -7.73 15.94 9.14
CA ASP A 75 -8.85 16.37 8.32
C ASP A 75 -8.65 15.84 6.90
N ARG A 76 -9.60 15.03 6.40
CA ARG A 76 -9.48 14.41 5.06
C ARG A 76 -9.49 15.43 3.93
N SER A 77 -9.75 16.71 4.23
CA SER A 77 -9.58 17.83 3.32
C SER A 77 -8.11 18.29 3.20
N GLU A 78 -7.37 18.33 4.31
CA GLU A 78 -5.95 18.66 4.34
C GLU A 78 -5.13 17.57 3.63
N GLY A 79 -4.29 17.98 2.68
CA GLY A 79 -3.45 17.07 1.89
C GLY A 79 -4.21 16.17 0.91
N ARG A 80 -5.46 16.49 0.53
CA ARG A 80 -6.20 15.72 -0.48
C ARG A 80 -5.45 15.70 -1.82
N VAL A 81 -4.94 16.85 -2.24
CA VAL A 81 -4.13 17.00 -3.46
C VAL A 81 -2.86 16.17 -3.33
N ASP A 82 -2.12 16.31 -2.23
CA ASP A 82 -0.87 15.57 -2.00
C ASP A 82 -1.07 14.05 -2.05
N ARG A 83 -2.11 13.52 -1.39
CA ARG A 83 -2.44 12.08 -1.48
C ARG A 83 -2.73 11.61 -2.90
N LYS A 84 -3.36 12.46 -3.72
CA LYS A 84 -3.63 12.15 -5.13
C LYS A 84 -2.34 12.24 -5.96
N LEU A 85 -1.44 13.18 -5.67
CA LEU A 85 -0.12 13.25 -6.27
C LEU A 85 0.71 12.01 -5.96
N GLU A 86 0.81 11.60 -4.70
CA GLU A 86 1.51 10.38 -4.29
C GLU A 86 0.95 9.14 -5.01
N THR A 87 -0.37 9.11 -5.25
CA THR A 87 -0.99 8.03 -6.00
C THR A 87 -0.54 8.02 -7.46
N LEU A 88 -0.47 9.19 -8.12
CA LEU A 88 -0.01 9.31 -9.50
C LEU A 88 1.48 8.96 -9.64
N GLU A 89 2.33 9.47 -8.75
CA GLU A 89 3.76 9.18 -8.72
C GLU A 89 4.02 7.67 -8.56
N ARG A 90 3.28 7.00 -7.67
CA ARG A 90 3.34 5.54 -7.52
C ARG A 90 2.93 4.79 -8.80
N LEU A 91 1.93 5.27 -9.52
CA LEU A 91 1.51 4.66 -10.79
C LEU A 91 2.57 4.83 -11.86
N GLN A 92 3.14 6.03 -11.99
CA GLN A 92 4.24 6.30 -12.92
C GLN A 92 5.45 5.42 -12.63
N GLY A 93 5.87 5.31 -11.36
CA GLY A 93 6.99 4.44 -10.98
C GLY A 93 6.74 2.95 -11.26
N ARG A 94 5.50 2.48 -11.08
CA ARG A 94 5.13 1.10 -11.47
C ARG A 94 5.15 0.91 -12.99
N THR A 95 4.65 1.88 -13.75
CA THR A 95 4.72 1.83 -15.22
C THR A 95 6.17 1.84 -15.69
N ALA A 96 7.04 2.65 -15.05
CA ALA A 96 8.49 2.66 -15.33
C ALA A 96 9.07 1.26 -15.14
N ALA A 97 8.96 0.70 -13.94
CA ALA A 97 9.53 -0.61 -13.62
C ALA A 97 9.01 -1.74 -14.54
N VAL A 98 7.72 -1.75 -14.88
CA VAL A 98 7.17 -2.75 -15.81
C VAL A 98 7.71 -2.55 -17.22
N THR A 99 7.86 -1.30 -17.66
CA THR A 99 8.39 -0.99 -19.00
C THR A 99 9.88 -1.33 -19.09
N GLU A 100 10.68 -0.99 -18.08
CA GLU A 100 12.09 -1.37 -17.95
C GLU A 100 12.25 -2.87 -18.08
N SER A 101 11.56 -3.63 -17.22
CA SER A 101 11.60 -5.09 -17.23
C SER A 101 11.16 -5.69 -18.58
N THR A 102 10.20 -5.06 -19.26
CA THR A 102 9.75 -5.49 -20.59
C THR A 102 10.83 -5.25 -21.65
N VAL A 103 11.47 -4.09 -21.65
CA VAL A 103 12.54 -3.75 -22.59
C VAL A 103 13.73 -4.68 -22.38
N GLU A 104 14.17 -4.87 -21.13
CA GLU A 104 15.24 -5.79 -20.76
C GLU A 104 14.96 -7.22 -21.26
N SER A 105 13.75 -7.74 -21.00
CA SER A 105 13.35 -9.08 -21.44
C SER A 105 13.40 -9.25 -22.97
N LEU A 106 13.05 -8.20 -23.72
CA LEU A 106 13.09 -8.24 -25.18
C LEU A 106 14.51 -8.11 -25.75
N VAL A 107 15.40 -7.37 -25.08
CA VAL A 107 16.84 -7.36 -25.41
C VAL A 107 17.45 -8.73 -25.16
N GLU A 108 17.17 -9.35 -24.02
CA GLU A 108 17.65 -10.70 -23.69
C GLU A 108 17.16 -11.77 -24.68
N ALA A 109 15.93 -11.62 -25.18
CA ALA A 109 15.37 -12.49 -26.21
C ALA A 109 15.95 -12.25 -27.61
N GLY A 110 16.75 -11.19 -27.81
CA GLY A 110 17.29 -10.80 -29.11
C GLY A 110 16.27 -10.16 -30.05
N GLU A 111 15.10 -9.77 -29.53
CA GLU A 111 14.04 -9.08 -30.27
C GLU A 111 14.29 -7.55 -30.35
N LEU A 112 15.08 -7.02 -29.40
CA LEU A 112 15.58 -5.64 -29.40
C LEU A 112 17.12 -5.62 -29.47
N THR A 113 17.65 -4.47 -29.88
CA THR A 113 19.11 -4.26 -29.97
C THR A 113 19.68 -4.07 -28.57
N ASP A 114 20.85 -4.64 -28.28
CA ASP A 114 21.52 -4.52 -26.98
C ASP A 114 22.12 -3.12 -26.80
N HIS A 115 21.32 -2.22 -26.24
CA HIS A 115 21.64 -0.83 -25.96
C HIS A 115 21.06 -0.41 -24.60
N ASP A 116 21.70 0.57 -23.96
CA ASP A 116 21.17 1.21 -22.76
C ASP A 116 20.02 2.15 -23.14
N TYR A 117 18.78 1.66 -23.02
CA TYR A 117 17.59 2.46 -23.26
C TYR A 117 17.24 3.29 -22.02
N GLU A 118 17.16 4.60 -22.19
CA GLU A 118 16.66 5.52 -21.15
C GLU A 118 15.14 5.68 -21.29
N LEU A 119 14.40 5.46 -20.22
CA LEU A 119 12.94 5.59 -20.20
C LEU A 119 12.51 6.88 -19.52
N LEU A 120 11.67 7.65 -20.22
CA LEU A 120 11.03 8.85 -19.71
C LEU A 120 9.52 8.66 -19.72
N ILE A 121 8.90 8.73 -18.54
CA ILE A 121 7.45 8.72 -18.37
C ILE A 121 7.03 10.07 -17.83
N ASP A 122 6.18 10.76 -18.57
CA ASP A 122 5.63 12.04 -18.18
C ASP A 122 4.13 12.10 -18.44
N VAL A 123 3.39 12.77 -17.55
CA VAL A 123 1.93 12.94 -17.67
C VAL A 123 1.63 14.43 -17.62
N ARG A 124 1.06 14.93 -18.72
CA ARG A 124 0.84 16.35 -18.94
C ARG A 124 -0.64 16.68 -19.12
N ALA A 125 -1.01 17.87 -18.69
CA ALA A 125 -2.34 18.44 -18.89
C ALA A 125 -2.23 19.73 -19.70
N ILE A 126 -3.12 19.90 -20.67
CA ILE A 126 -3.20 21.10 -21.52
C ILE A 126 -4.47 21.87 -21.15
N CYS A 127 -4.32 23.15 -20.84
CA CYS A 127 -5.44 24.03 -20.63
C CYS A 127 -6.14 24.32 -21.98
N PRO A 128 -7.45 24.06 -22.11
CA PRO A 128 -8.16 24.30 -23.36
C PRO A 128 -8.34 25.79 -23.69
N ASP A 129 -8.27 26.68 -22.69
CA ASP A 129 -8.55 28.11 -22.87
C ASP A 129 -7.32 28.91 -23.34
N CYS A 130 -6.13 28.63 -22.79
CA CYS A 130 -4.91 29.35 -23.14
C CYS A 130 -3.86 28.50 -23.89
N GLY A 131 -4.05 27.18 -23.96
CA GLY A 131 -3.10 26.25 -24.59
C GLY A 131 -1.84 25.97 -23.77
N SER A 132 -1.71 26.53 -22.56
CA SER A 132 -0.59 26.21 -21.66
C SER A 132 -0.63 24.74 -21.27
N ASP A 133 0.57 24.19 -21.17
CA ASP A 133 0.79 22.79 -20.87
C ASP A 133 1.57 22.68 -19.56
N TYR A 134 1.17 21.73 -18.73
CA TYR A 134 1.64 21.58 -17.36
C TYR A 134 1.95 20.12 -17.09
N ALA A 135 3.01 19.85 -16.33
CA ALA A 135 3.09 18.58 -15.63
C ALA A 135 1.85 18.47 -14.72
N VAL A 136 1.20 17.31 -14.71
CA VAL A 136 -0.03 17.12 -13.91
C VAL A 136 0.25 17.40 -12.43
N SER A 137 1.46 17.13 -11.94
CA SER A 137 1.87 17.45 -10.58
C SER A 137 1.80 18.95 -10.29
N ASP A 138 2.29 19.77 -11.22
CA ASP A 138 2.38 21.21 -11.04
C ASP A 138 0.99 21.85 -11.10
N LEU A 139 0.17 21.43 -12.06
CA LEU A 139 -1.23 21.87 -12.18
C LEU A 139 -2.04 21.59 -10.90
N LEU A 140 -1.84 20.40 -10.32
CA LEU A 140 -2.54 20.01 -9.10
C LEU A 140 -2.05 20.81 -7.88
N ARG A 141 -0.76 21.13 -7.81
CA ARG A 141 -0.16 21.94 -6.73
C ARG A 141 -0.52 23.43 -6.84
N SER A 142 -0.56 23.97 -8.05
CA SER A 142 -1.00 25.36 -8.30
C SER A 142 -2.50 25.54 -8.11
N GLY A 143 -3.27 24.45 -8.15
CA GLY A 143 -4.72 24.47 -8.00
C GLY A 143 -5.46 24.88 -9.27
N GLY A 144 -4.76 25.00 -10.39
CA GLY A 144 -5.36 25.41 -11.66
C GLY A 144 -4.35 26.01 -12.65
N CYS A 145 -4.88 26.40 -13.80
CA CYS A 145 -4.16 27.22 -14.78
C CYS A 145 -4.22 28.68 -14.33
N ASP A 146 -3.09 29.40 -14.43
CA ASP A 146 -3.01 30.82 -14.09
C ASP A 146 -3.62 31.74 -15.19
N CYS A 147 -4.33 31.15 -16.15
CA CYS A 147 -4.91 31.86 -17.27
C CYS A 147 -6.27 32.45 -16.89
N GLY A 148 -6.42 33.77 -17.06
CA GLY A 148 -7.66 34.47 -16.73
C GLY A 148 -7.76 34.96 -15.28
N GLU A 149 -6.69 34.80 -14.50
CA GLU A 149 -6.47 35.64 -13.30
C GLU A 149 -5.97 37.04 -13.76
N PRO A 150 -6.52 38.14 -13.21
CA PRO A 150 -6.16 39.50 -13.59
C PRO A 150 -4.74 39.92 -13.18
#